data_AF-A0AA86MMF3-F1
#
_entry.id   AF-A0AA86MMF3-F1
#
_cell.length_a   1.000
_cell.length_b   1.000
_cell.length_c   1.000
_cell.angle_alpha   90.00
_cell.angle_beta   90.00
_cell.angle_gamma   90.00
#
_symmetry.space_group_name_H-M   'P 1'
#
loop_
_entity.id
_entity.type
_entity.pdbx_description
1 polymer ?
#
loop_
_entity_poly.entity_id
_entity_poly.type
_entity_poly.pdbx_seq_one_letter_code
_entity_poly.pdbx_strand_id
1 'polypeptide(L)'
;MKENPEVIQKFTNAIYKGQQWYFSHSSEEIADKIIDYFPGTDKDTIVTVIDNYKKIDALAHNPVIKEEDLNRLMDIIIEYDSSLIPQKPAFNAIVDNSYAEKAIK
;
A
#
# COMPACT_ATOMS: atom_id res chain seq x y z
N MET A 1 -9.01 12.67 -9.71
CA MET A 1 -8.09 13.70 -9.18
C MET A 1 -8.68 15.10 -9.07
N LYS A 2 -9.36 15.65 -10.09
CA LYS A 2 -9.65 17.10 -10.16
C LYS A 2 -10.76 17.63 -9.25
N GLU A 3 -11.71 16.79 -8.85
CA GLU A 3 -12.88 17.26 -8.10
C GLU A 3 -12.61 17.50 -6.61
N ASN A 4 -11.66 16.76 -6.02
CA ASN A 4 -11.40 16.81 -4.57
C ASN A 4 -9.89 16.70 -4.23
N PRO A 5 -9.03 17.58 -4.79
CA PRO A 5 -7.58 17.45 -4.62
C PRO A 5 -7.14 17.55 -3.15
N GLU A 6 -7.80 18.37 -2.33
CA GLU A 6 -7.50 18.48 -0.90
C GLU A 6 -7.83 17.21 -0.12
N VAL A 7 -8.96 16.57 -0.44
CA VAL A 7 -9.36 15.31 0.22
C VAL A 7 -8.39 14.20 -0.15
N ILE A 8 -8.01 14.12 -1.43
CA ILE A 8 -7.01 13.16 -1.91
C ILE A 8 -5.68 13.38 -1.18
N GLN A 9 -5.21 14.63 -1.09
CA GLN A 9 -3.97 14.93 -0.37
C GLN A 9 -4.06 14.54 1.11
N LYS A 10 -5.15 14.89 1.80
CA LYS A 10 -5.34 14.53 3.22
C LYS A 10 -5.39 13.01 3.41
N PHE A 11 -6.02 12.28 2.49
CA PHE A 11 -6.08 10.83 2.52
C PHE A 11 -4.68 10.21 2.30
N THR A 12 -3.94 10.65 1.28
CA THR A 12 -2.56 10.19 1.03
C THR A 12 -1.64 10.48 2.21
N ASN A 13 -1.79 11.65 2.87
CA ASN A 13 -1.06 11.97 4.09
C ASN A 13 -1.40 11.00 5.24
N ALA A 14 -2.67 10.60 5.38
CA ALA A 14 -3.08 9.63 6.38
C ALA A 14 -2.51 8.23 6.11
N ILE A 15 -2.47 7.81 4.84
CA ILE A 15 -1.83 6.55 4.43
C ILE A 15 -0.34 6.57 4.80
N TYR A 16 0.39 7.63 4.45
CA TYR A 16 1.81 7.72 4.79
C TYR A 16 2.04 7.68 6.30
N LYS A 17 1.25 8.41 7.10
CA LYS A 17 1.31 8.34 8.57
C LYS A 17 1.03 6.93 9.09
N GLY A 18 0.05 6.22 8.52
CA GLY A 18 -0.24 4.84 8.86
C GLY A 18 0.93 3.89 8.54
N GLN A 19 1.56 4.05 7.37
CA GLN A 19 2.77 3.30 7.00
C GLN A 19 3.90 3.56 8.00
N GLN A 20 4.22 4.82 8.30
CA GLN A 20 5.27 5.16 9.27
C GLN A 20 4.95 4.62 10.67
N TRP A 21 3.68 4.69 11.08
CA TRP A 21 3.24 4.15 12.37
C TRP A 21 3.43 2.62 12.43
N TYR A 22 3.02 1.89 11.39
CA TYR A 22 3.21 0.44 11.30
C TYR A 22 4.67 0.01 11.46
N PHE A 23 5.60 0.70 10.79
CA PHE A 23 7.04 0.36 10.87
C PHE A 23 7.71 0.79 12.17
N SER A 24 7.11 1.69 12.94
CA SER A 24 7.66 2.18 14.22
C SER A 24 7.08 1.52 15.46
N HIS A 25 6.08 0.65 15.32
CA HIS A 25 5.39 -0.01 16.44
C HIS A 25 5.56 -1.53 16.40
N SER A 26 5.40 -2.18 17.56
CA SER A 26 5.45 -3.63 17.68
C SER A 26 4.21 -4.29 17.06
N SER A 27 4.28 -5.60 16.78
CA SER A 27 3.16 -6.34 16.23
C SER A 27 1.98 -6.43 17.21
N GLU A 28 2.26 -6.47 18.50
CA GLU A 28 1.28 -6.41 19.58
C GLU A 28 0.58 -5.05 19.63
N GLU A 29 1.32 -3.94 19.57
CA GLU A 29 0.75 -2.60 19.55
C GLU A 29 -0.15 -2.40 18.32
N ILE A 30 0.27 -2.91 17.16
CA ILE A 30 -0.53 -2.87 15.94
C ILE A 30 -1.79 -3.73 16.10
N ALA A 31 -1.67 -4.96 16.61
CA ALA A 31 -2.79 -5.85 16.83
C ALA A 31 -3.84 -5.22 17.77
N ASP A 32 -3.41 -4.58 18.86
CA ASP A 32 -4.29 -3.88 19.80
C ASP A 32 -5.06 -2.72 19.16
N LYS A 33 -4.51 -2.07 18.14
CA LYS A 33 -5.18 -0.99 17.42
C LYS A 33 -6.17 -1.45 16.38
N ILE A 34 -6.05 -2.68 15.89
CA ILE A 34 -6.88 -3.16 14.79
C ILE A 34 -7.83 -4.30 15.18
N ILE A 35 -7.69 -4.89 16.36
CA ILE A 35 -8.46 -6.07 16.82
C ILE A 35 -9.98 -5.91 16.66
N ASP A 36 -10.51 -4.71 16.92
CA ASP A 36 -11.96 -4.44 16.81
C ASP A 36 -12.50 -4.57 15.37
N TYR A 37 -11.62 -4.49 14.36
CA TYR A 37 -11.98 -4.74 12.94
C TYR A 37 -11.94 -6.22 12.56
N PHE A 38 -11.48 -7.11 13.45
CA PHE A 38 -11.34 -8.56 13.24
C PHE A 38 -12.06 -9.37 14.33
N PRO A 39 -13.39 -9.22 14.51
CA PRO A 39 -14.13 -9.80 15.64
C PRO A 39 -14.13 -11.34 15.71
N GLY A 40 -13.71 -12.02 14.63
CA GLY A 40 -13.62 -13.49 14.56
C GLY A 40 -12.20 -14.05 14.70
N THR A 41 -11.21 -13.19 14.94
CA THR A 41 -9.79 -13.58 15.00
C THR A 41 -9.22 -13.20 16.35
N ASP A 42 -8.58 -14.15 17.02
CA ASP A 42 -7.90 -13.86 18.28
C ASP A 42 -6.65 -12.99 18.06
N LYS A 43 -6.27 -12.26 19.11
CA LYS A 43 -5.13 -11.32 19.05
C LYS A 43 -3.82 -12.02 18.68
N ASP A 44 -3.55 -13.22 19.20
CA ASP A 44 -2.27 -13.91 18.96
C ASP A 44 -2.13 -14.31 17.49
N THR A 45 -3.22 -14.71 16.85
CA THR A 45 -3.28 -14.93 15.40
C THR A 45 -2.98 -13.65 14.62
N ILE A 46 -3.55 -12.50 15.02
CA ILE A 46 -3.29 -11.22 14.35
C ILE A 46 -1.81 -10.82 14.50
N VAL A 47 -1.24 -10.94 15.70
CA VAL A 47 0.19 -10.68 15.95
C VAL A 47 1.07 -11.54 15.05
N THR A 48 0.77 -12.84 14.96
CA THR A 48 1.51 -13.78 14.10
C THR A 48 1.46 -13.37 12.62
N VAL A 49 0.30 -12.92 12.13
CA VAL A 49 0.16 -12.44 10.75
C VAL A 49 0.97 -11.16 10.53
N ILE A 50 0.93 -10.21 11.46
CA ILE A 50 1.70 -8.97 11.36
C ILE A 50 3.20 -9.27 11.33
N ASP A 51 3.70 -10.16 12.19
CA ASP A 51 5.10 -10.59 12.21
C ASP A 51 5.53 -11.21 10.88
N ASN A 52 4.70 -12.08 10.30
CA ASN A 52 4.97 -12.66 9.00
C ASN A 52 5.07 -11.61 7.90
N TYR A 53 4.19 -10.59 7.91
CA TYR A 53 4.22 -9.49 6.94
C TYR A 53 5.46 -8.61 7.11
N LYS A 54 5.86 -8.29 8.36
CA LYS A 54 7.10 -7.54 8.64
C LYS A 54 8.34 -8.32 8.21
N LYS A 55 8.39 -9.63 8.48
CA LYS A 55 9.52 -10.50 8.17
C LYS A 55 9.85 -10.54 6.68
N ILE A 56 8.84 -10.44 5.82
CA ILE A 56 9.00 -10.47 4.36
C ILE A 56 8.99 -9.07 3.72
N ASP A 57 8.96 -8.01 4.55
CA ASP A 57 8.84 -6.62 4.09
C ASP A 57 7.66 -6.40 3.14
N ALA A 58 6.49 -6.96 3.49
CA ALA A 58 5.34 -7.05 2.60
C ALA A 58 4.69 -5.69 2.27
N LEU A 59 4.76 -4.73 3.20
CA LEU A 59 4.07 -3.44 3.05
C LEU A 59 5.02 -2.39 2.49
N ALA A 60 4.48 -1.50 1.66
CA ALA A 60 5.24 -0.36 1.14
C ALA A 60 5.59 0.61 2.27
N HIS A 61 6.85 1.10 2.28
CA HIS A 61 7.36 2.07 3.25
C HIS A 61 6.82 3.50 3.04
N ASN A 62 6.31 3.80 1.86
CA ASN A 62 5.73 5.10 1.52
C ASN A 62 4.66 4.93 0.43
N PRO A 63 3.84 5.95 0.12
CA PRO A 63 2.76 5.81 -0.85
C PRO A 63 3.21 6.04 -2.31
N VAL A 64 4.50 6.21 -2.58
CA VAL A 64 5.02 6.43 -3.93
C VAL A 64 5.03 5.10 -4.68
N ILE A 65 4.36 5.06 -5.82
CA ILE A 65 4.38 3.90 -6.72
C ILE A 65 5.59 4.05 -7.64
N LYS A 66 6.41 2.99 -7.74
CA LYS A 66 7.53 2.99 -8.70
C LYS A 66 7.09 2.41 -10.03
N GLU A 67 7.59 3.00 -11.12
CA GLU A 67 7.31 2.52 -12.47
C GLU A 67 7.82 1.10 -12.70
N GLU A 68 8.98 0.75 -12.14
CA GLU A 68 9.53 -0.60 -12.19
C GLU A 68 8.60 -1.66 -11.57
N ASP A 69 8.01 -1.36 -10.41
CA ASP A 69 7.13 -2.29 -9.69
C ASP A 69 5.82 -2.53 -10.45
N LEU A 70 5.22 -1.45 -10.97
CA LEU A 70 4.00 -1.54 -11.76
C LEU A 70 4.25 -2.25 -13.10
N ASN A 71 5.36 -1.97 -13.77
CA ASN A 71 5.73 -2.64 -15.01
C ASN A 71 5.92 -4.14 -14.79
N ARG A 72 6.60 -4.52 -13.70
CA ARG A 72 6.79 -5.93 -13.34
C ARG A 72 5.46 -6.64 -13.06
N LEU A 73 4.51 -5.99 -12.39
CA LEU A 73 3.18 -6.54 -12.20
C LEU A 73 2.48 -6.77 -13.56
N MET A 74 2.54 -5.80 -14.46
CA MET A 74 1.96 -5.93 -15.79
C MET A 74 2.64 -7.02 -16.62
N ASP A 75 3.97 -7.18 -16.51
CA ASP A 75 4.72 -8.26 -17.16
C ASP A 75 4.19 -9.63 -16.73
N ILE A 76 4.05 -9.86 -15.43
CA ILE A 76 3.52 -11.13 -14.89
C ILE A 76 2.10 -11.41 -15.42
N ILE A 77 1.24 -10.39 -15.48
CA ILE A 77 -0.13 -10.53 -16.01
C ILE A 77 -0.12 -10.89 -17.49
N ILE A 78 0.74 -10.24 -18.29
CA ILE A 78 0.86 -10.48 -19.74
C ILE A 78 1.46 -11.87 -20.02
N GLU A 79 2.45 -12.29 -19.24
CA GLU A 79 3.05 -13.63 -19.34
C GLU A 79 2.03 -14.73 -19.02
N TYR A 80 1.12 -14.49 -18.07
CA TYR A 80 0.02 -15.41 -17.76
C TYR A 80 -1.05 -15.43 -18.85
N ASP A 81 -1.56 -14.26 -19.23
CA ASP A 81 -2.57 -14.09 -20.30
C ASP A 81 -2.48 -12.69 -20.92
N SER A 82 -1.85 -12.64 -22.10
CA SER A 82 -1.69 -11.41 -22.88
C SER A 82 -2.98 -10.69 -23.26
N SER A 83 -4.14 -11.38 -23.23
CA SER A 83 -5.43 -10.74 -23.53
C SER A 83 -5.93 -9.82 -22.41
N LEU A 84 -5.42 -9.98 -21.19
CA LEU A 84 -5.80 -9.15 -20.03
C LEU A 84 -5.20 -7.74 -20.10
N ILE A 85 -4.02 -7.60 -20.70
CA ILE A 85 -3.38 -6.30 -20.98
C ILE A 85 -2.90 -6.32 -22.44
N PRO A 86 -3.80 -6.05 -23.41
CA PRO A 86 -3.45 -6.05 -24.83
C PRO A 86 -2.38 -5.00 -25.19
N GLN A 87 -2.34 -3.90 -24.43
CA GLN A 87 -1.35 -2.85 -24.56
C GLN A 87 -1.03 -2.29 -23.17
N LYS A 88 0.26 -2.17 -22.85
CA LYS A 88 0.69 -1.51 -21.62
C LYS A 88 0.38 -0.01 -21.68
N PRO A 89 -0.39 0.54 -20.73
CA PRO A 89 -0.54 1.98 -20.63
C PRO A 89 0.79 2.62 -20.22
N ALA A 90 1.00 3.89 -20.61
CA ALA A 90 2.11 4.66 -20.07
C ALA A 90 1.93 4.87 -18.55
N PHE A 91 3.02 4.78 -17.79
CA PHE A 91 2.98 4.89 -16.33
C PHE A 91 2.24 6.14 -15.84
N ASN A 92 2.59 7.30 -16.38
CA ASN A 92 2.00 8.59 -16.04
C ASN A 92 0.53 8.75 -16.49
N ALA A 93 -0.01 7.83 -17.29
CA ALA A 93 -1.42 7.84 -17.65
C ALA A 93 -2.30 7.22 -16.55
N ILE A 94 -1.73 6.38 -15.70
CA ILE A 94 -2.45 5.62 -14.66
C ILE A 94 -1.90 5.85 -13.24
N VAL A 95 -0.74 6.50 -13.11
CA VAL A 95 -0.15 6.87 -11.82
C VAL A 95 0.09 8.37 -11.75
N ASP A 96 -0.31 8.97 -10.63
CA ASP A 96 0.01 10.33 -10.25
C ASP A 96 0.59 10.33 -8.83
N ASN A 97 1.93 10.35 -8.75
CA ASN A 97 2.67 10.38 -7.48
C ASN A 97 2.72 11.77 -6.84
N SER A 98 2.14 12.81 -7.45
CA SER A 98 2.30 14.18 -6.92
C SER A 98 1.76 14.36 -5.50
N TYR A 99 0.74 13.59 -5.11
CA TYR A 99 0.20 13.58 -3.75
C TYR A 99 1.08 12.78 -2.78
N ALA A 100 1.61 11.64 -3.25
CA ALA A 100 2.51 10.79 -2.47
C ALA A 100 3.83 11.51 -2.17
N GLU A 101 4.43 12.14 -3.18
CA GLU A 101 5.64 12.94 -3.05
C GLU A 101 5.47 14.15 -2.12
N LYS A 102 4.27 14.74 -2.06
CA LYS A 102 3.96 15.80 -1.09
C LYS A 102 3.77 15.26 0.33
N ALA A 103 3.27 14.03 0.49
CA ALA A 103 3.04 13.43 1.80
C ALA A 103 4.34 13.05 2.52
N ILE A 104 5.39 12.71 1.77
CA ILE A 104 6.70 12.28 2.32
C ILE A 104 7.68 13.43 2.60
N LYS A 105 7.28 14.67 2.30
CA LYS A 105 8.08 15.88 2.61
C LYS A 105 7.77 16.38 4.00
#